data_AF-A0A959IRY4-F1
#
_entry.id   AF-A0A959IRY4-F1
#
_cell.length_a   1.000
_cell.length_b   1.000
_cell.length_c   1.000
_cell.angle_alpha   90.00
_cell.angle_beta   90.00
_cell.angle_gamma   90.00
#
_symmetry.space_group_name_H-M   'P 1'
#
loop_
_entity.id
_entity.type
_entity.pdbx_description
1 polymer ?
#
loop_
_entity_poly.entity_id
_entity_poly.type
_entity_poly.pdbx_seq_one_letter_code
_entity_poly.pdbx_strand_id
1 'polypeptide(L)'
;DLDVDFKNGLGGTKICFDALKAGELDLYPEYTGTGFMVILSPTDAEIEANIASPDAVYKYVSRAFESEYSIRWLEPLGFNNTYALMARRATAQRKRWETIGDLADSE
;
A
#
# COMPACT_ATOMS: atom_id res chain seq x y z
N ASP A 1 19.14 -21.72 9.73
CA ASP A 1 18.98 -20.26 9.87
C ASP A 1 19.25 -19.58 8.55
N LEU A 2 18.53 -18.50 8.27
CA LEU A 2 18.83 -17.61 7.15
C LEU A 2 19.91 -16.63 7.58
N ASP A 3 20.91 -16.42 6.73
CA ASP A 3 21.88 -15.34 6.90
C ASP A 3 21.24 -14.05 6.34
N VAL A 4 21.20 -12.99 7.15
CA VAL A 4 20.44 -11.78 6.84
C VAL A 4 21.32 -10.55 7.03
N ASP A 5 21.44 -9.76 5.97
CA ASP A 5 22.06 -8.44 6.00
C ASP A 5 20.99 -7.34 5.94
N PHE A 6 20.83 -6.59 7.03
CA PHE A 6 19.78 -5.58 7.14
C PHE A 6 20.25 -4.23 6.57
N LYS A 7 19.64 -3.81 5.46
CA LYS A 7 19.93 -2.53 4.81
C LYS A 7 19.06 -1.41 5.39
N ASN A 8 19.67 -0.53 6.19
CA ASN A 8 19.02 0.66 6.74
C ASN A 8 19.14 1.87 5.82
N GLY A 9 18.22 2.83 5.98
CA GLY A 9 18.34 4.16 5.36
C GLY A 9 18.16 4.16 3.84
N LEU A 10 17.63 3.08 3.27
CA LEU A 10 17.17 3.06 1.90
C LEU A 10 16.00 4.06 1.76
N GLY A 11 16.13 4.95 0.79
CA GLY A 11 15.24 6.11 0.62
C GLY A 11 13.86 5.75 0.07
N GLY A 12 13.21 6.73 -0.56
CA GLY A 12 11.83 6.59 -1.06
C GLY A 12 11.64 5.44 -2.06
N THR A 13 10.37 5.06 -2.27
CA THR A 13 9.86 3.96 -3.13
C THR A 13 10.77 3.54 -4.29
N LYS A 14 11.16 4.48 -5.17
CA LYS A 14 11.93 4.15 -6.37
C LYS A 14 13.32 3.58 -6.06
N ILE A 15 13.97 4.04 -4.99
CA ILE A 15 15.29 3.54 -4.56
C ILE A 15 15.17 2.07 -4.14
N CYS A 16 14.20 1.75 -3.27
CA CYS A 16 13.97 0.37 -2.84
C CYS A 16 13.58 -0.54 -4.01
N PHE A 17 12.73 -0.06 -4.91
CA PHE A 17 12.31 -0.84 -6.07
C PHE A 17 13.45 -1.10 -7.07
N ASP A 18 14.26 -0.08 -7.38
CA ASP A 18 15.42 -0.24 -8.26
C ASP A 18 16.46 -1.19 -7.66
N ALA A 19 16.70 -1.11 -6.34
CA ALA A 19 17.60 -2.02 -5.62
C ALA A 19 17.07 -3.46 -5.62
N LEU A 20 15.76 -3.67 -5.44
CA LEU A 20 15.14 -5.01 -5.57
C LEU A 20 15.31 -5.56 -6.98
N LYS A 21 15.09 -4.75 -8.02
CA LYS A 21 15.29 -5.17 -9.42
C LYS A 21 16.75 -5.47 -9.76
N ALA A 22 17.69 -4.77 -9.13
CA ALA A 22 19.12 -4.98 -9.31
C ALA A 22 19.66 -6.19 -8.54
N GLY A 23 18.86 -6.81 -7.66
CA GLY A 23 19.30 -7.88 -6.78
C GLY A 23 20.14 -7.40 -5.59
N GLU A 24 20.09 -6.09 -5.28
CA GLU A 24 20.72 -5.50 -4.09
C GLU A 24 19.84 -5.66 -2.84
N LEU A 25 18.55 -5.92 -3.03
CA LEU A 25 17.60 -6.35 -2.00
C LEU A 25 16.92 -7.63 -2.42
N ASP A 26 16.72 -8.53 -1.45
CA ASP A 26 15.93 -9.74 -1.65
C ASP A 26 14.44 -9.51 -1.35
N LEU A 27 14.13 -8.62 -0.39
CA LEU A 27 12.75 -8.28 -0.01
C LEU A 27 12.70 -6.93 0.71
N TYR A 28 11.58 -6.22 0.56
CA TYR A 28 11.23 -5.03 1.34
C TYR A 28 9.70 -4.88 1.43
N PRO A 29 9.16 -4.20 2.45
CA PRO A 29 7.74 -3.89 2.51
C PRO A 29 7.38 -2.74 1.57
N GLU A 30 6.38 -2.93 0.72
CA GLU A 30 5.78 -1.86 -0.09
C GLU A 30 4.26 -1.82 0.12
N TYR A 31 3.68 -0.65 -0.07
CA TYR A 31 2.24 -0.43 -0.04
C TYR A 31 1.63 -0.77 -1.39
N THR A 32 0.55 -1.53 -1.39
CA THR A 32 -0.17 -1.92 -2.62
C THR A 32 -0.60 -0.70 -3.44
N GLY A 33 -1.09 0.36 -2.79
CA GLY A 33 -1.45 1.62 -3.45
C GLY A 33 -0.26 2.34 -4.10
N THR A 34 0.92 2.29 -3.49
CA THR A 34 2.16 2.86 -4.07
C THR A 34 2.65 2.01 -5.24
N GLY A 35 2.70 0.69 -5.07
CA GLY A 35 3.04 -0.23 -6.15
C GLY A 35 2.11 -0.06 -7.36
N PHE A 36 0.83 0.16 -7.11
CA PHE A 36 -0.16 0.45 -8.15
C PHE A 36 0.07 1.83 -8.77
N MET A 37 -0.11 2.92 -8.04
CA MET A 37 -0.17 4.27 -8.60
C MET A 37 1.19 4.83 -9.03
N VAL A 38 2.27 4.50 -8.32
CA VAL A 38 3.59 5.13 -8.52
C VAL A 38 4.49 4.26 -9.38
N ILE A 39 4.52 2.95 -9.12
CA ILE A 39 5.46 2.05 -9.80
C ILE A 39 4.87 1.59 -11.14
N LEU A 40 3.65 1.07 -11.16
CA LEU A 40 3.02 0.59 -12.40
C LEU A 40 2.42 1.71 -13.25
N SER A 41 2.05 2.84 -12.63
CA SER A 41 1.46 4.00 -13.33
C SER A 41 0.29 3.61 -14.25
N PRO A 42 -0.79 3.02 -13.70
CA PRO A 42 -1.91 2.46 -14.44
C PRO A 42 -2.68 3.53 -15.23
N THR A 43 -3.41 3.06 -16.23
CA THR A 43 -4.37 3.89 -16.97
C THR A 43 -5.61 4.23 -16.12
N ASP A 44 -6.35 5.26 -16.51
CA ASP A 44 -7.59 5.67 -15.81
C ASP A 44 -8.61 4.54 -15.69
N ALA A 45 -8.74 3.71 -16.74
CA ALA A 45 -9.65 2.57 -16.74
C ALA A 45 -9.22 1.49 -15.72
N GLU A 46 -7.92 1.26 -15.57
CA GLU A 46 -7.39 0.33 -14.57
C GLU A 46 -7.54 0.88 -13.16
N ILE A 47 -7.35 2.19 -12.98
CA ILE A 47 -7.61 2.88 -11.71
C ILE A 47 -9.08 2.68 -11.33
N GLU A 48 -10.02 3.03 -12.21
CA GLU A 48 -11.46 2.91 -11.97
C GLU A 48 -11.86 1.46 -11.61
N ALA A 49 -11.29 0.47 -12.31
CA ALA A 49 -11.62 -0.93 -12.09
C ALA A 49 -11.11 -1.51 -10.76
N ASN A 50 -10.04 -0.94 -10.16
CA ASN A 50 -9.35 -1.58 -9.03
C ASN A 50 -9.32 -0.73 -7.75
N ILE A 51 -9.23 0.60 -7.83
CA ILE A 51 -8.86 1.46 -6.69
C ILE A 51 -9.83 1.37 -5.50
N ALA A 52 -11.10 1.03 -5.75
CA ALA A 52 -12.13 0.94 -4.73
C ALA A 52 -12.02 -0.30 -3.81
N SER A 53 -11.17 -1.28 -4.15
CA SER A 53 -11.03 -2.52 -3.38
C SER A 53 -9.56 -2.83 -3.07
N PRO A 54 -9.18 -2.92 -1.78
CA PRO A 54 -7.82 -3.33 -1.39
C PRO A 54 -7.39 -4.66 -2.01
N ASP A 55 -8.31 -5.62 -2.09
CA ASP A 55 -8.06 -6.94 -2.69
C ASP A 55 -7.85 -6.85 -4.20
N ALA A 56 -8.60 -5.98 -4.89
CA ALA A 56 -8.44 -5.78 -6.33
C ALA A 56 -7.08 -5.15 -6.64
N VAL A 57 -6.71 -4.10 -5.90
CA VAL A 57 -5.38 -3.48 -6.02
C VAL A 57 -4.28 -4.49 -5.73
N TYR A 58 -4.37 -5.25 -4.64
CA TYR A 58 -3.38 -6.29 -4.31
C TYR A 58 -3.22 -7.34 -5.42
N LYS A 59 -4.34 -7.86 -5.95
CA LYS A 59 -4.31 -8.83 -7.05
C LYS A 59 -3.72 -8.24 -8.32
N TYR A 60 -4.02 -6.99 -8.62
CA TYR A 60 -3.47 -6.29 -9.78
C TYR A 60 -1.95 -6.17 -9.66
N VAL A 61 -1.45 -5.58 -8.57
CA VAL A 61 0.00 -5.39 -8.38
C VAL A 61 0.75 -6.71 -8.32
N SER A 62 0.17 -7.73 -7.66
CA SER A 62 0.80 -9.06 -7.58
C SER A 62 1.00 -9.67 -8.97
N ARG A 63 -0.01 -9.59 -9.85
CA ARG A 63 0.08 -10.12 -11.21
C ARG A 63 1.05 -9.30 -12.07
N ALA A 64 0.92 -7.97 -12.04
CA ALA A 64 1.74 -7.08 -12.86
C ALA A 64 3.23 -7.17 -12.50
N PHE A 65 3.56 -7.20 -11.21
CA PHE A 65 4.96 -7.31 -10.78
C PHE A 65 5.58 -8.67 -11.12
N GLU A 66 4.82 -9.75 -11.00
CA GLU A 66 5.29 -11.08 -11.41
C GLU A 66 5.55 -11.09 -12.93
N SER A 67 4.65 -10.52 -13.74
CA SER A 67 4.81 -10.51 -15.20
C SER A 67 5.89 -9.56 -15.72
N GLU A 68 6.01 -8.36 -15.14
CA GLU A 68 6.90 -7.31 -15.66
C GLU A 68 8.30 -7.36 -15.05
N TYR A 69 8.41 -7.83 -13.80
CA TYR A 69 9.65 -7.75 -13.03
C TYR A 69 10.10 -9.09 -12.47
N SER A 70 9.32 -10.17 -12.60
CA SER A 70 9.57 -11.44 -11.90
C SER A 70 9.66 -11.26 -10.37
N ILE A 71 8.90 -10.30 -9.84
CA ILE A 71 8.86 -9.97 -8.40
C ILE A 71 7.52 -10.42 -7.85
N ARG A 72 7.57 -11.19 -6.75
CA ARG A 72 6.37 -11.68 -6.08
C ARG A 72 5.98 -10.80 -4.90
N TRP A 73 4.70 -10.44 -4.86
CA TRP A 73 4.08 -9.88 -3.65
C TRP A 73 3.67 -11.00 -2.69
N LEU A 74 3.98 -10.83 -1.41
CA LEU A 74 3.56 -11.72 -0.33
C LEU A 74 2.24 -11.23 0.29
N GLU A 75 1.69 -12.03 1.21
CA GLU A 75 0.47 -11.68 1.93
C GLU A 75 0.58 -10.30 2.62
N PRO A 76 -0.44 -9.43 2.49
CA PRO A 76 -0.43 -8.12 3.12
C PRO A 76 -0.38 -8.22 4.66
N LEU A 77 0.27 -7.24 5.29
CA LEU A 77 0.40 -7.16 6.75
C LEU A 77 -0.92 -6.89 7.51
N GLY A 78 -2.02 -6.62 6.79
CA GLY A 78 -3.36 -6.51 7.39
C GLY A 78 -3.75 -5.12 7.90
N PHE A 79 -3.04 -4.06 7.52
CA PHE A 79 -3.41 -2.67 7.85
C PHE A 79 -3.51 -1.79 6.60
N ASN A 80 -4.29 -0.71 6.70
CA ASN A 80 -4.42 0.30 5.67
C ASN A 80 -3.82 1.63 6.14
N ASN A 81 -2.61 1.95 5.68
CA ASN A 81 -1.92 3.21 5.98
C ASN A 81 -2.20 4.24 4.89
N THR A 82 -3.44 4.72 4.85
CA THR A 82 -3.90 5.76 3.93
C THR A 82 -4.25 7.04 4.69
N TYR A 83 -4.49 8.12 3.95
CA TYR A 83 -4.97 9.36 4.55
C TYR A 83 -6.30 9.13 5.28
N ALA A 84 -6.37 9.63 6.51
CA ALA A 84 -7.53 9.52 7.37
C ALA A 84 -7.71 10.81 8.19
N LEU A 85 -8.92 11.02 8.68
CA LEU A 85 -9.22 12.05 9.67
C LEU A 85 -9.14 11.44 11.07
N MET A 86 -8.56 12.18 12.02
CA MET A 86 -8.42 11.74 13.41
C MET A 86 -9.20 12.66 14.34
N ALA A 87 -9.90 12.07 15.31
CA ALA A 87 -10.63 12.78 16.35
C ALA A 87 -10.16 12.35 17.74
N ARG A 88 -10.34 13.23 18.74
CA ARG A 88 -10.14 12.85 20.15
C ARG A 88 -11.12 11.73 20.51
N ARG A 89 -10.61 10.65 21.10
CA ARG A 89 -11.42 9.48 21.51
C ARG A 89 -12.70 9.85 22.27
N ALA A 90 -12.61 10.76 23.24
CA ALA A 90 -13.77 11.18 24.03
C ALA A 90 -14.86 11.87 23.19
N THR A 91 -14.48 12.64 22.16
CA THR A 91 -15.44 13.27 21.24
C THR A 91 -16.07 12.23 20.34
N ALA A 92 -15.26 11.36 19.73
CA ALA A 92 -15.75 10.30 18.85
C ALA A 92 -16.74 9.37 19.56
N GLN A 93 -16.45 8.96 20.81
CA GLN A 93 -17.36 8.14 21.61
C GLN A 93 -18.67 8.87 21.94
N ARG A 94 -18.60 10.13 22.38
CA ARG A 94 -19.80 10.92 22.71
C ARG A 94 -20.70 11.14 21.50
N LYS A 95 -20.10 11.33 20.32
CA LYS A 95 -20.80 11.59 19.06
C LYS A 95 -21.07 10.33 18.23
N ARG A 96 -20.60 9.16 18.68
CA ARG A 96 -20.67 7.87 17.95
C ARG A 96 -20.08 7.96 16.54
N TRP A 97 -18.91 8.56 16.42
CA TRP A 97 -18.15 8.61 15.17
C TRP A 97 -17.18 7.44 15.07
N GLU A 98 -17.33 6.64 14.03
CA GLU A 98 -16.48 5.51 13.66
C GLU A 98 -15.95 5.63 12.23
N THR A 99 -16.73 6.22 11.32
CA THR A 99 -16.39 6.42 9.91
C THR A 99 -16.31 7.91 9.56
N ILE A 100 -15.71 8.22 8.41
CA ILE A 100 -15.74 9.59 7.86
C ILE A 100 -17.19 10.02 7.55
N GLY A 101 -18.06 9.07 7.18
CA GLY A 101 -19.48 9.33 6.91
C GLY A 101 -20.22 9.88 8.13
N ASP A 102 -19.88 9.42 9.33
CA ASP A 102 -20.53 9.86 10.57
C ASP A 102 -20.27 11.35 10.90
N LEU A 103 -19.30 11.97 10.23
CA LEU A 103 -19.04 13.40 10.33
C LEU A 103 -20.05 14.24 9.53
N ALA A 104 -20.67 13.69 8.48
CA ALA A 104 -21.62 14.40 7.65
C ALA A 104 -22.92 14.72 8.41
N ASP A 105 -23.35 13.83 9.30
CA ASP A 105 -24.60 13.96 10.07
C ASP A 105 -24.43 14.73 11.39
N SER A 106 -23.33 15.49 11.54
CA SER A 106 -22.88 16.00 12.84
C SER A 106 -23.32 17.42 13.23
N GLU A 107 -24.30 17.99 12.54
CA GLU A 107 -24.95 19.26 12.92
C GLU A 107 -25.63 19.22 14.30
#